data_AF-A0A536DRW2-F1
#
_entry.id   AF-A0A536DRW2-F1
#
_cell.length_a   1.000
_cell.length_b   1.000
_cell.length_c   1.000
_cell.angle_alpha   90.00
_cell.angle_beta   90.00
_cell.angle_gamma   90.00
#
_symmetry.space_group_name_H-M   'P 1'
#
loop_
_entity.id
_entity.type
_entity.pdbx_description
1 polymer ?
#
loop_
_entity_poly.entity_id
_entity_poly.type
_entity_poly.pdbx_seq_one_letter_code
_entity_poly.pdbx_strand_id
1 'polypeptide(L)'
;MGRPMLWRYERMASSMGYLVVAGVDEVGMGPLAGPVVGGAVVLPIGVKISGLDDSKLIRFPERERLDAIIRRKAVAVSVCAVDHAQVC
;
A
#
# COMPACT_ATOMS: atom_id res chain seq x y z
N MET A 1 -3.78 -0.74 22.27
CA MET A 1 -4.06 0.29 21.23
C MET A 1 -4.62 -0.43 20.01
N GLY A 2 -5.92 -0.25 19.71
CA GLY A 2 -6.58 -0.97 18.61
C GLY A 2 -6.06 -0.53 17.25
N ARG A 3 -5.93 -1.49 16.30
CA ARG A 3 -5.61 -1.19 14.90
C ARG A 3 -6.60 -0.12 14.38
N PRO A 4 -6.14 0.96 13.73
CA PRO A 4 -7.06 1.89 13.08
C PRO A 4 -7.91 1.11 12.08
N MET A 5 -9.22 1.38 12.06
CA MET A 5 -10.15 0.77 11.11
C MET A 5 -9.65 1.03 9.69
N LEU A 6 -9.59 -0.02 8.85
CA LEU A 6 -9.36 0.10 7.41
C LEU A 6 -10.32 1.19 6.88
N TRP A 7 -9.83 2.16 6.10
CA TRP A 7 -10.55 3.34 5.59
C TRP A 7 -10.61 4.61 6.48
N ARG A 8 -10.01 4.64 7.68
CA ARG A 8 -10.09 5.84 8.54
C ARG A 8 -9.61 7.11 7.83
N TYR A 9 -8.42 7.07 7.24
CA TYR A 9 -7.81 8.25 6.63
C TYR A 9 -8.47 8.63 5.31
N GLU A 10 -8.85 7.64 4.52
CA GLU A 10 -9.55 7.82 3.25
C GLU A 10 -10.93 8.46 3.46
N ARG A 11 -11.66 8.05 4.51
CA ARG A 11 -12.94 8.67 4.88
C ARG A 11 -12.76 10.09 5.38
N MET A 12 -11.72 10.36 6.17
CA MET A 12 -11.40 11.72 6.59
C MET A 12 -11.09 12.62 5.39
N ALA A 13 -10.24 12.17 4.47
CA ALA A 13 -9.92 12.91 3.25
C ALA A 13 -11.16 13.13 2.36
N SER A 14 -12.02 12.12 2.22
CA SER A 14 -13.31 12.26 1.51
C SER A 14 -14.22 13.31 2.16
N SER A 15 -14.29 13.36 3.50
CA SER A 15 -15.06 14.40 4.21
C SER A 15 -14.51 15.83 4.01
N MET A 16 -13.24 15.96 3.64
CA MET A 16 -12.59 17.22 3.29
C MET A 16 -12.72 17.58 1.80
N GLY A 17 -13.44 16.77 1.02
CA GLY A 17 -13.67 16.99 -0.42
C GLY A 17 -12.61 16.38 -1.35
N TYR A 18 -11.64 15.63 -0.82
CA TYR A 18 -10.68 14.91 -1.67
C TYR A 18 -11.33 13.69 -2.31
N LEU A 19 -11.23 13.61 -3.64
CA LEU A 19 -11.84 12.53 -4.43
C LEU A 19 -10.91 11.33 -4.63
N VAL A 20 -9.60 11.55 -4.51
CA VAL A 20 -8.56 10.54 -4.77
C VAL A 20 -7.60 10.52 -3.58
N VAL A 21 -7.41 9.34 -3.00
CA VAL A 21 -6.49 9.12 -1.89
C VAL A 21 -5.57 7.96 -2.27
N ALA A 22 -4.27 8.20 -2.23
CA ALA A 22 -3.26 7.18 -2.44
C ALA A 22 -2.69 6.74 -1.09
N GLY A 23 -2.72 5.43 -0.83
CA GLY A 23 -1.92 4.82 0.23
C GLY A 23 -0.49 4.64 -0.28
N VAL A 24 0.49 5.05 0.51
CA VAL A 24 1.92 4.94 0.20
C VAL A 24 2.63 4.13 1.27
N ASP A 25 3.60 3.32 0.87
CA ASP A 25 4.43 2.53 1.78
C ASP A 25 5.79 2.24 1.13
N GLU A 26 6.80 2.00 1.96
CA GLU A 26 8.17 1.71 1.52
C GLU A 26 8.74 0.43 2.14
N VAL A 27 9.63 -0.22 1.40
CA VAL A 27 10.40 -1.38 1.87
C VAL A 27 11.87 -1.22 1.50
N GLY A 28 12.75 -1.87 2.27
CA GLY A 28 14.19 -1.84 1.99
C GLY A 28 14.97 -0.73 2.72
N MET A 29 14.38 -0.07 3.72
CA MET A 29 15.06 0.96 4.53
C MET A 29 16.04 0.43 5.60
N GLY A 30 16.00 -0.88 5.89
CA GLY A 30 16.82 -1.52 6.94
C GLY A 30 18.01 -2.37 6.46
N PRO A 31 17.95 -3.04 5.28
CA PRO A 31 19.09 -3.79 4.75
C PRO A 31 20.32 -2.91 4.45
N LEU A 32 21.51 -3.48 4.59
CA LEU A 32 22.79 -2.81 4.26
C LEU A 32 22.96 -2.56 2.75
N ALA A 33 22.30 -3.36 1.91
CA ALA A 33 22.39 -3.30 0.46
C ALA A 33 21.04 -3.65 -0.19
N GLY A 34 20.83 -3.13 -1.40
CA GLY A 34 19.59 -3.25 -2.16
C GLY A 34 18.88 -1.90 -2.29
N PRO A 35 17.99 -1.75 -3.29
CA PRO A 35 17.24 -0.52 -3.49
C PRO A 35 16.17 -0.34 -2.41
N VAL A 36 15.81 0.91 -2.16
CA VAL A 36 14.57 1.25 -1.45
C VAL A 36 13.44 1.22 -2.47
N VAL A 37 12.35 0.51 -2.16
CA VAL A 37 11.20 0.40 -3.05
C VAL A 37 10.00 1.08 -2.40
N GLY A 38 9.47 2.10 -3.07
CA GLY A 38 8.23 2.77 -2.69
C GLY A 38 7.07 2.31 -3.55
N GLY A 39 5.90 2.13 -2.94
CA GLY A 39 4.65 1.80 -3.62
C GLY A 39 3.57 2.84 -3.33
N ALA A 40 2.74 3.12 -4.33
CA ALA A 40 1.55 3.97 -4.20
C ALA A 40 0.34 3.25 -4.81
N VAL A 41 -0.76 3.15 -4.06
CA VAL A 41 -1.99 2.48 -4.50
C VAL A 41 -3.19 3.38 -4.23
N VAL A 42 -4.00 3.61 -5.26
CA VAL A 42 -5.31 4.27 -5.15
C VAL A 42 -6.39 3.21 -5.21
N LEU A 43 -7.10 3.02 -4.11
CA LEU A 43 -8.24 2.09 -4.04
C LEU A 43 -9.57 2.86 -4.08
N PRO A 44 -10.61 2.31 -4.73
CA PRO A 44 -11.97 2.82 -4.57
C PRO A 44 -12.40 2.78 -3.10
N ILE A 45 -12.94 3.89 -2.59
CA ILE A 45 -13.37 3.98 -1.19
C ILE A 45 -14.39 2.89 -0.88
N GLY A 46 -14.11 2.08 0.14
CA GLY A 46 -14.99 1.00 0.58
C GLY A 46 -14.85 -0.31 -0.20
N VAL A 47 -13.87 -0.43 -1.10
CA VAL A 47 -13.57 -1.71 -1.73
C VAL A 47 -13.22 -2.75 -0.66
N LYS A 48 -13.82 -3.93 -0.75
CA LYS A 48 -13.51 -5.04 0.16
C LYS A 48 -12.49 -5.97 -0.49
N ILE A 49 -11.36 -6.12 0.19
CA ILE A 49 -10.30 -7.07 -0.16
C ILE A 49 -10.06 -7.92 1.09
N SER A 50 -10.50 -9.18 1.04
CA SER A 50 -10.32 -10.11 2.16
C SER A 50 -8.84 -10.33 2.42
N GLY A 51 -8.40 -10.23 3.67
CA GLY A 51 -7.01 -10.46 4.08
C GLY A 51 -6.08 -9.26 3.95
N LEU A 52 -6.56 -8.11 3.46
CA LEU A 52 -5.76 -6.88 3.38
C LEU A 52 -5.41 -6.28 4.75
N ASP A 53 -6.26 -6.52 5.75
CA ASP A 53 -6.17 -5.96 7.11
C ASP A 53 -5.20 -6.71 8.04
N ASP A 54 -4.71 -7.89 7.65
CA ASP A 54 -3.84 -8.73 8.48
C ASP A 54 -2.38 -8.84 8.00
N SER A 55 -1.85 -7.71 7.54
CA SER A 55 -0.53 -7.58 6.89
C SER A 55 0.70 -8.08 7.69
N LYS A 56 0.55 -8.42 8.98
CA LYS A 56 1.70 -8.75 9.84
C LYS A 56 2.13 -10.23 9.81
N LEU A 57 1.37 -11.13 9.19
CA LEU A 57 1.73 -12.57 9.05
C LEU A 57 1.30 -13.19 7.71
N ILE A 58 1.32 -12.40 6.63
CA ILE A 58 0.97 -12.92 5.30
C ILE A 58 2.13 -13.77 4.77
N ARG A 59 1.86 -15.03 4.41
CA ARG A 59 2.85 -15.92 3.77
C ARG A 59 3.08 -15.46 2.31
N PHE A 60 4.24 -15.81 1.75
CA PHE A 60 4.59 -15.42 0.37
C PHE A 60 3.48 -15.69 -0.68
N PRO A 61 2.82 -16.87 -0.69
CA PRO A 61 1.76 -17.14 -1.68
C PRO A 61 0.52 -16.23 -1.51
N GLU A 62 0.20 -15.85 -0.27
CA GLU A 62 -0.93 -14.97 -0.01
C GLU A 62 -0.61 -13.51 -0.36
N ARG A 63 0.68 -13.10 -0.31
CA ARG A 63 1.11 -11.79 -0.82
C ARG A 63 0.94 -11.68 -2.33
N GLU A 64 1.35 -12.70 -3.09
CA GLU A 64 1.17 -12.71 -4.56
C GLU A 64 -0.31 -12.68 -4.94
N ARG A 65 -1.14 -13.44 -4.23
CA ARG A 65 -2.59 -13.42 -4.41
C ARG A 65 -3.17 -12.03 -4.14
N LEU A 66 -2.78 -11.39 -3.04
CA LEU A 66 -3.26 -10.06 -2.68
C LEU A 66 -2.78 -9.00 -3.66
N ASP A 67 -1.53 -9.04 -4.11
CA ASP A 67 -1.01 -8.13 -5.15
C ASP A 67 -1.85 -8.23 -6.42
N ALA A 68 -2.15 -9.45 -6.89
CA ALA A 68 -3.00 -9.65 -8.06
C ALA A 68 -4.42 -9.10 -7.88
N ILE A 69 -5.00 -9.24 -6.69
CA ILE A 69 -6.33 -8.69 -6.38
C ILE A 69 -6.30 -7.16 -6.31
N ILE A 70 -5.27 -6.60 -5.68
CA ILE A 70 -5.08 -5.15 -5.54
C ILE A 70 -4.91 -4.53 -6.92
N ARG A 71 -4.00 -5.03 -7.76
CA ARG A 71 -3.78 -4.51 -9.11
C ARG A 71 -5.04 -4.56 -9.98
N ARG A 72 -5.91 -5.54 -9.79
CA ARG A 72 -7.17 -5.66 -10.52
C ARG A 72 -8.24 -4.67 -10.04
N LYS A 73 -8.28 -4.37 -8.74
CA LYS A 73 -9.33 -3.56 -8.10
C LYS A 73 -8.94 -2.10 -7.91
N ALA A 74 -7.65 -1.80 -7.92
CA ALA A 74 -7.12 -0.46 -7.75
C ALA A 74 -7.45 0.39 -8.98
N VAL A 75 -7.68 1.68 -8.73
CA VAL A 75 -7.81 2.69 -9.79
C VAL A 75 -6.44 2.96 -10.41
N ALA A 76 -5.40 3.00 -9.57
CA ALA A 76 -4.02 3.20 -10.00
C ALA A 76 -3.05 2.50 -9.03
N VAL A 77 -1.95 1.99 -9.58
CA VAL A 77 -0.84 1.40 -8.83
C VAL A 77 0.46 1.89 -9.45
N SER A 78 1.40 2.33 -8.62
CA SER A 78 2.77 2.64 -9.03
C SER A 78 3.76 2.02 -8.04
N VAL A 79 4.88 1.53 -8.57
CA VAL A 79 6.01 1.01 -7.78
C VAL A 79 7.27 1.61 -8.36
N CYS A 80 8.09 2.20 -7.51
CA CYS A 80 9.37 2.80 -7.88
C CYS A 80 10.48 2.21 -7.01
N ALA A 81 11.58 1.82 -7.63
CA ALA A 81 12.79 1.41 -6.94
C ALA A 81 13.83 2.51 -7.11
N VAL A 82 14.42 2.93 -5.99
CA VAL A 82 15.50 3.91 -5.95
C VAL A 82 16.74 3.19 -5.47
N ASP A 83 17.79 3.20 -6.29
CA ASP A 83 19.07 2.57 -5.95
C ASP A 83 19.91 3.46 -5.02
N HIS A 84 21.00 2.89 -4.52
CA HIS A 84 21.90 3.61 -3.62
C HIS A 84 22.47 4.89 -4.24
N ALA A 85 22.63 4.99 -5.57
CA ALA A 85 23.24 6.14 -6.22
C ALA A 85 22.32 7.37 -6.22
N GLN A 86 21.01 7.16 -6.03
CA GLN A 86 20.01 8.22 -5.95
C GLN A 86 19.56 8.53 -4.51
N VAL A 87 19.97 7.73 -3.51
CA VAL A 87 19.67 7.92 -2.08
C VAL A 87 20.83 8.60 -1.32
N CYS A 88 21.95 8.86 -1.99
CA CYS A 88 23.14 9.54 -1.42
C CYS A 88 22.93 11.04 -1.21
#